data_AF-A0AAU4GEB8-F1
#
_entry.id   AF-A0AAU4GEB8-F1
#
_cell.length_a   1.000
_cell.length_b   1.000
_cell.length_c   1.000
_cell.angle_alpha   90.00
_cell.angle_beta   90.00
_cell.angle_gamma   90.00
#
_symmetry.space_group_name_H-M   'P 1'
#
loop_
_entity.id
_entity.type
_entity.pdbx_description
1 polymer ?
#
loop_
_entity_poly.entity_id
_entity_poly.type
_entity_poly.pdbx_seq_one_letter_code
_entity_poly.pdbx_strand_id
1 'polypeptide(L)'
;MIGYGDASKPQFLSVAEGAAMWEDVAFTVMGTGTSGSSQPGFSMSPDEAKKTLAGLIQVRDSLNEMHYTVTTLCAMKAPSQDPATAAMHHARVGDGSKLGAFSYGGGHIDLQLGYVNELIDRISKALHITVNNDSEQRGRFEGMGA
;
A
#
# COMPACT_ATOMS: atom_id res chain seq x y z
N MET A 1 34.55 -33.04 -18.08
CA MET A 1 33.50 -33.08 -17.04
C MET A 1 33.65 -31.87 -16.14
N ILE A 2 32.82 -30.85 -16.35
CA ILE A 2 32.44 -29.86 -15.32
C ILE A 2 30.94 -29.66 -15.55
N GLY A 3 30.14 -30.04 -14.56
CA GLY A 3 28.69 -30.23 -14.67
C GLY A 3 27.94 -28.91 -14.79
N TYR A 4 26.88 -28.93 -15.60
CA TYR A 4 25.82 -27.95 -15.62
C TYR A 4 25.01 -28.10 -14.33
N GLY A 5 25.10 -27.09 -13.46
CA GLY A 5 24.26 -26.93 -12.28
C GLY A 5 22.92 -26.32 -12.67
N ASP A 6 21.88 -27.04 -12.30
CA ASP A 6 20.45 -26.85 -12.49
C ASP A 6 19.94 -25.43 -12.18
N ALA A 7 18.93 -25.02 -12.95
CA ALA A 7 18.23 -23.75 -12.86
C ALA A 7 17.37 -23.71 -11.59
N SER A 8 17.95 -23.17 -10.51
CA SER A 8 17.19 -22.75 -9.33
C SER A 8 16.24 -21.62 -9.71
N LYS A 9 15.00 -22.04 -9.98
CA LYS A 9 13.80 -21.23 -10.22
C LYS A 9 13.79 -20.00 -9.29
N PRO A 10 13.52 -18.77 -9.78
CA PRO A 10 13.12 -17.70 -8.90
C PRO A 10 11.84 -18.16 -8.22
N GLN A 11 11.88 -18.27 -6.89
CA GLN A 11 10.67 -18.44 -6.09
C GLN A 11 9.87 -17.16 -6.28
N PHE A 12 8.90 -17.21 -7.20
CA PHE A 12 7.76 -16.31 -7.14
C PHE A 12 7.16 -16.50 -5.76
N LEU A 13 7.32 -15.49 -4.90
CA LEU A 13 6.53 -15.37 -3.68
C LEU A 13 5.08 -15.53 -4.08
N SER A 14 4.49 -16.62 -3.61
CA SER A 14 3.10 -16.95 -3.80
C SER A 14 2.27 -15.80 -3.24
N VAL A 15 1.47 -15.15 -4.09
CA VAL A 15 0.46 -14.17 -3.69
C VAL A 15 -0.50 -14.74 -2.61
N ALA A 16 -0.53 -16.06 -2.43
CA ALA A 16 -1.33 -16.71 -1.39
C ALA A 16 -0.79 -16.51 0.05
N GLU A 17 0.48 -16.12 0.25
CA GLU A 17 1.02 -15.87 1.61
C GLU A 17 0.61 -14.51 2.18
N GLY A 18 0.12 -13.59 1.33
CA GLY A 18 -0.38 -12.30 1.77
C GLY A 18 -1.69 -12.40 2.56
N ALA A 19 -2.46 -13.48 2.45
CA ALA A 19 -3.74 -13.63 3.16
C ALA A 19 -3.54 -14.03 4.64
N ALA A 20 -2.47 -14.76 4.96
CA ALA A 20 -2.25 -15.34 6.29
C ALA A 20 -1.83 -14.31 7.36
N MET A 21 -1.22 -13.18 6.98
CA MET A 21 -0.79 -12.16 7.96
C MET A 21 -1.95 -11.35 8.58
N TRP A 22 -3.19 -11.51 8.10
CA TRP A 22 -4.31 -10.62 8.42
C TRP A 22 -5.48 -11.25 9.16
N GLU A 23 -5.55 -12.58 9.22
CA GLU A 23 -6.62 -13.28 9.95
C GLU A 23 -6.47 -13.15 11.47
N ASP A 24 -5.29 -12.78 11.98
CA ASP A 24 -4.99 -12.71 13.41
C ASP A 24 -5.16 -11.32 14.07
N VAL A 25 -5.57 -10.28 13.33
CA VAL A 25 -5.70 -8.92 13.89
C VAL A 25 -7.17 -8.50 14.05
N ALA A 26 -7.79 -8.94 15.15
CA ALA A 26 -9.10 -8.46 15.59
C ALA A 26 -8.98 -7.15 16.39
N PHE A 27 -9.93 -6.23 16.20
CA PHE A 27 -10.03 -4.98 16.95
C PHE A 27 -11.42 -4.92 17.59
N THR A 28 -11.47 -4.55 18.87
CA THR A 28 -12.73 -4.39 19.61
C THR A 28 -12.77 -2.97 20.15
N VAL A 29 -13.75 -2.17 19.71
CA VAL A 29 -14.00 -0.85 20.27
C VAL A 29 -14.93 -1.02 21.46
N MET A 30 -14.44 -0.72 22.65
CA MET A 30 -15.20 -0.87 23.91
C MET A 30 -16.22 0.29 24.03
N GLY A 31 -17.38 0.11 23.43
CA GLY A 31 -18.60 0.86 23.75
C GLY A 31 -19.32 0.22 24.93
N THR A 32 -20.08 1.01 25.69
CA THR A 32 -20.96 0.51 26.77
C THR A 32 -22.02 -0.45 26.20
N GLY A 33 -21.68 -1.73 26.07
CA GLY A 33 -22.62 -2.75 25.60
C GLY A 33 -21.95 -3.98 25.00
N THR A 34 -22.03 -5.07 25.75
CA THR A 34 -21.86 -6.48 25.35
C THR A 34 -20.44 -6.98 25.05
N SER A 35 -19.87 -7.62 26.06
CA SER A 35 -18.74 -8.55 25.98
C SER A 35 -19.10 -9.76 25.12
N GLY A 36 -18.31 -10.04 24.08
CA GLY A 36 -18.47 -11.24 23.27
C GLY A 36 -17.22 -11.55 22.46
N SER A 37 -16.53 -12.64 22.82
CA SER A 37 -15.36 -13.27 22.19
C SER A 37 -14.00 -12.56 22.35
N SER A 38 -13.22 -13.05 23.32
CA SER A 38 -11.79 -12.76 23.47
C SER A 38 -10.98 -13.55 22.43
N GLN A 39 -10.77 -12.96 21.26
CA GLN A 39 -9.43 -13.04 20.66
C GLN A 39 -8.54 -11.99 21.33
N PRO A 40 -7.20 -12.17 21.39
CA PRO A 40 -6.29 -11.13 21.88
C PRO A 40 -6.20 -10.00 20.85
N GLY A 41 -7.29 -9.24 20.72
CA GLY A 41 -7.40 -8.07 19.88
C GLY A 41 -7.05 -6.80 20.65
N PHE A 42 -6.63 -5.77 19.94
CA PHE A 42 -6.44 -4.45 20.54
C PHE A 42 -7.80 -3.90 20.99
N SER A 43 -7.94 -3.62 22.28
CA SER A 43 -9.07 -2.91 22.86
C SER A 43 -8.80 -1.42 22.78
N MET A 44 -9.65 -0.66 22.09
CA MET A 44 -9.51 0.78 21.93
C MET A 44 -10.78 1.50 22.40
N SER A 45 -10.63 2.65 23.06
CA SER A 45 -11.80 3.49 23.35
C SER A 45 -12.35 4.13 22.07
N PRO A 46 -13.65 4.46 21.99
CA PRO A 46 -14.22 5.10 20.79
C PRO A 46 -13.51 6.40 20.39
N ASP A 47 -13.07 7.21 21.34
CA ASP A 47 -12.39 8.48 21.05
C ASP A 47 -10.94 8.26 20.57
N GLU A 48 -10.24 7.28 21.14
CA GLU A 48 -8.94 6.86 20.66
C GLU A 48 -9.00 6.25 19.26
N ALA A 49 -10.08 5.50 18.96
CA ALA A 49 -10.34 4.95 17.64
C ALA A 49 -10.58 6.05 16.60
N LYS A 50 -11.35 7.10 16.93
CA LYS A 50 -11.52 8.27 16.04
C LYS A 50 -10.20 9.00 15.80
N LYS A 51 -9.39 9.20 16.84
CA LYS A 51 -8.08 9.86 16.72
C LYS A 51 -7.12 9.05 15.85
N THR A 52 -7.10 7.74 16.05
CA THR A 52 -6.28 6.82 15.25
C THR A 52 -6.74 6.79 13.80
N LEU A 53 -8.06 6.73 13.56
CA LEU A 53 -8.64 6.83 12.22
C LEU A 53 -8.21 8.11 11.50
N ALA A 54 -8.29 9.26 12.18
CA ALA A 54 -7.84 10.53 11.62
C ALA A 54 -6.34 10.52 11.26
N GLY A 55 -5.49 9.96 12.14
CA GLY A 55 -4.06 9.81 11.87
C GLY A 55 -3.78 8.88 10.67
N LEU A 56 -4.51 7.76 10.57
CA LEU A 56 -4.37 6.82 9.45
C LEU A 56 -4.78 7.43 8.12
N ILE A 57 -5.84 8.26 8.10
CA ILE A 57 -6.26 8.99 6.90
C ILE A 57 -5.13 9.93 6.43
N GLN A 58 -4.51 10.68 7.35
CA GLN A 58 -3.37 11.54 7.00
C GLN A 58 -2.20 10.74 6.43
N VAL A 59 -1.87 9.60 7.04
CA VAL A 59 -0.81 8.70 6.54
C VAL A 59 -1.16 8.16 5.15
N ARG A 60 -2.40 7.72 4.92
CA ARG A 60 -2.87 7.26 3.61
C ARG A 60 -2.72 8.36 2.55
N ASP A 61 -3.09 9.59 2.89
CA ASP A 61 -3.01 10.71 1.96
C ASP A 61 -1.54 11.03 1.61
N SER A 62 -0.62 11.00 2.58
CA SER A 62 0.83 11.10 2.32
C SER A 62 1.36 9.94 1.48
N LEU A 63 0.91 8.71 1.73
CA LEU A 63 1.29 7.55 0.92
C LEU A 63 0.80 7.69 -0.53
N ASN A 64 -0.41 8.21 -0.76
CA ASN A 64 -0.92 8.49 -2.10
C ASN A 64 -0.08 9.56 -2.83
N GLU A 65 0.36 10.61 -2.14
CA GLU A 65 1.26 11.62 -2.71
C GLU A 65 2.61 11.02 -3.12
N MET A 66 3.19 10.17 -2.26
CA MET A 66 4.42 9.45 -2.57
C MET A 66 4.22 8.47 -3.74
N HIS A 67 3.09 7.76 -3.79
CA HIS A 67 2.75 6.84 -4.87
C HIS A 67 2.68 7.57 -6.23
N TYR A 68 2.04 8.74 -6.27
CA TYR A 68 2.00 9.60 -7.47
C TYR A 68 3.41 10.05 -7.90
N THR A 69 4.22 10.46 -6.92
CA THR A 69 5.61 10.89 -7.17
C THR A 69 6.44 9.75 -7.76
N VAL A 70 6.37 8.56 -7.17
CA VAL A 70 7.12 7.39 -7.65
C VAL A 70 6.64 6.96 -9.04
N THR A 71 5.34 7.02 -9.32
CA THR A 71 4.80 6.76 -10.66
C THR A 71 5.45 7.67 -11.71
N THR A 72 5.59 8.95 -11.38
CA THR A 72 6.26 9.94 -12.25
C THR A 72 7.75 9.63 -12.41
N LEU A 73 8.44 9.25 -11.34
CA LEU A 73 9.86 8.90 -11.37
C LEU A 73 10.13 7.64 -12.20
N CYS A 74 9.25 6.64 -12.13
CA CYS A 74 9.33 5.44 -12.95
C CYS A 74 9.07 5.70 -14.44
N ALA A 75 8.39 6.81 -14.79
CA ALA A 75 8.13 7.20 -16.17
C ALA A 75 9.24 8.07 -16.79
N MET A 76 10.28 8.44 -16.02
CA MET A 76 11.39 9.24 -16.53
C MET A 76 12.16 8.51 -17.63
N LYS A 77 12.69 9.26 -18.59
CA LYS A 77 13.61 8.74 -19.63
C LYS A 77 15.04 9.17 -19.34
N ALA A 78 16.00 8.35 -19.77
CA ALA A 78 17.40 8.74 -19.72
C ALA A 78 17.64 10.05 -20.50
N PRO A 79 18.34 11.04 -19.92
CA PRO A 79 18.62 12.31 -20.60
C PRO A 79 19.63 12.18 -21.75
N SER A 80 20.37 11.06 -21.81
CA SER A 80 21.39 10.75 -22.82
C SER A 80 21.52 9.23 -22.97
N GLN A 81 22.07 8.79 -24.10
CA GLN A 81 22.34 7.39 -24.42
C GLN A 81 23.80 6.99 -24.15
N ASP A 82 24.59 7.87 -23.53
CA ASP A 82 25.94 7.48 -23.11
C ASP A 82 25.88 6.37 -22.04
N PRO A 83 26.89 5.48 -21.99
CA PRO A 83 26.82 4.30 -21.13
C PRO A 83 26.63 4.59 -19.65
N ALA A 84 27.19 5.70 -19.14
CA ALA A 84 27.08 6.05 -17.73
C ALA A 84 25.66 6.53 -17.39
N THR A 85 25.08 7.39 -18.22
CA THR A 85 23.69 7.85 -18.06
C THR A 85 22.70 6.71 -18.18
N ALA A 86 22.87 5.82 -19.16
CA ALA A 86 22.02 4.65 -19.33
C ALA A 86 22.09 3.71 -18.12
N ALA A 87 23.30 3.40 -17.63
CA ALA A 87 23.48 2.56 -16.44
C ALA A 87 22.82 3.17 -15.19
N MET A 88 22.97 4.48 -14.97
CA MET A 88 22.31 5.18 -13.87
C MET A 88 20.78 5.13 -14.00
N HIS A 89 20.27 5.32 -15.22
CA HIS A 89 18.83 5.24 -15.48
C HIS A 89 18.29 3.85 -15.17
N HIS A 90 18.97 2.79 -15.63
CA HIS A 90 18.57 1.40 -15.34
C HIS A 90 18.61 1.08 -13.84
N ALA A 91 19.62 1.56 -13.10
CA ALA A 91 19.67 1.37 -11.66
C ALA A 91 18.49 2.03 -10.93
N ARG A 92 17.97 3.16 -11.45
CA ARG A 92 16.89 3.94 -10.84
C ARG A 92 15.50 3.45 -11.24
N VAL A 93 15.26 3.23 -12.53
CA VAL A 93 13.93 2.95 -13.11
C VAL A 93 13.78 1.47 -13.49
N GLY A 94 14.89 0.80 -13.80
CA GLY A 94 14.92 -0.57 -14.31
C GLY A 94 15.20 -0.65 -15.80
N ASP A 95 15.26 -1.87 -16.31
CA ASP A 95 15.49 -2.17 -17.73
C ASP A 95 14.39 -3.06 -18.34
N GLY A 96 13.28 -3.22 -17.62
CA GLY A 96 12.17 -4.11 -17.98
C GLY A 96 12.37 -5.58 -17.56
N SER A 97 13.61 -6.00 -17.30
CA SER A 97 13.93 -7.32 -16.74
C SER A 97 14.23 -7.29 -15.24
N LYS A 98 14.74 -6.14 -14.75
CA LYS A 98 15.04 -5.88 -13.35
C LYS A 98 14.37 -4.59 -12.88
N LEU A 99 13.85 -4.62 -11.66
CA LEU A 99 13.29 -3.44 -11.00
C LEU A 99 14.43 -2.49 -10.62
N GLY A 100 14.24 -1.21 -10.93
CA GLY A 100 15.07 -0.14 -10.40
C GLY A 100 14.67 0.25 -8.98
N ALA A 101 15.50 1.10 -8.35
CA ALA A 101 15.25 1.60 -7.00
C ALA A 101 13.86 2.26 -6.82
N PHE A 102 13.38 3.00 -7.83
CA PHE A 102 12.07 3.65 -7.76
C PHE A 102 10.92 2.65 -7.83
N SER A 103 11.00 1.66 -8.73
CA SER A 103 9.96 0.62 -8.83
C SER A 103 9.90 -0.25 -7.57
N TYR A 104 11.07 -0.56 -6.98
CA TYR A 104 11.14 -1.28 -5.71
C TYR A 104 10.53 -0.48 -4.55
N GLY A 105 10.81 0.82 -4.49
CA GLY A 105 10.19 1.74 -3.52
C GLY A 105 8.69 1.88 -3.72
N GLY A 106 8.23 1.94 -4.98
CA GLY A 106 6.80 1.98 -5.34
C GLY A 106 6.04 0.78 -4.82
N GLY A 107 6.58 -0.43 -5.01
CA GLY A 107 5.97 -1.65 -4.48
C GLY A 107 5.83 -1.65 -2.95
N HIS A 108 6.75 -1.02 -2.21
CA HIS A 108 6.59 -0.87 -0.75
C HIS A 108 5.47 0.10 -0.38
N ILE A 109 5.31 1.19 -1.14
CA ILE A 109 4.22 2.14 -0.94
C ILE A 109 2.88 1.46 -1.21
N ASP A 110 2.77 0.60 -2.23
CA ASP A 110 1.56 -0.16 -2.53
C ASP A 110 1.15 -1.08 -1.37
N LEU A 111 2.12 -1.80 -0.80
CA LEU A 111 1.89 -2.65 0.37
C LEU A 111 1.44 -1.82 1.59
N GLN A 112 2.07 -0.67 1.82
CA GLN A 112 1.70 0.23 2.91
C GLN A 112 0.30 0.83 2.71
N LEU A 113 -0.07 1.20 1.49
CA LEU A 113 -1.43 1.66 1.15
C LEU A 113 -2.46 0.56 1.41
N GLY A 114 -2.17 -0.67 0.99
CA GLY A 114 -3.02 -1.83 1.28
C GLY A 114 -3.24 -2.00 2.79
N TYR A 115 -2.16 -1.95 3.57
CA TYR A 115 -2.22 -2.06 5.04
C TYR A 115 -3.07 -0.95 5.67
N VAL A 116 -2.79 0.30 5.32
CA VAL A 116 -3.47 1.45 5.93
C VAL A 116 -4.94 1.49 5.55
N ASN A 117 -5.30 1.17 4.30
CA ASN A 117 -6.69 1.11 3.85
C ASN A 117 -7.49 0.05 4.60
N GLU A 118 -6.93 -1.14 4.81
CA GLU A 118 -7.58 -2.20 5.58
C GLU A 118 -7.81 -1.77 7.03
N LEU A 119 -6.83 -1.11 7.66
CA LEU A 119 -6.98 -0.65 9.04
C LEU A 119 -8.01 0.48 9.17
N ILE A 120 -8.07 1.40 8.21
CA ILE A 120 -9.10 2.44 8.12
C ILE A 120 -10.48 1.80 8.01
N ASP A 121 -10.67 0.84 7.10
CA ASP A 121 -11.95 0.16 6.88
C ASP A 121 -12.42 -0.56 8.14
N ARG A 122 -11.52 -1.33 8.76
CA ARG A 122 -11.76 -1.99 10.03
C ARG A 122 -12.23 -1.01 11.11
N ILE A 123 -11.40 -0.02 11.47
CA ILE A 123 -11.74 0.93 12.55
C ILE A 123 -13.05 1.67 12.26
N SER A 124 -13.27 2.07 11.01
CA SER A 124 -14.51 2.72 10.57
C SER A 124 -15.73 1.81 10.79
N LYS A 125 -15.63 0.52 10.44
CA LYS A 125 -16.68 -0.47 10.68
C LYS A 125 -17.00 -0.64 12.17
N ALA A 126 -16.02 -0.74 13.08
CA ALA A 126 -16.33 -0.81 14.52
C ALA A 126 -16.93 0.47 15.08
N LEU A 127 -16.58 1.62 14.52
CA LEU A 127 -17.19 2.90 14.89
C LEU A 127 -18.58 3.10 14.28
N HIS A 128 -19.08 2.17 13.46
CA HIS A 128 -20.27 2.33 12.61
C HIS A 128 -20.19 3.60 11.72
N ILE A 129 -18.98 4.04 11.39
CA ILE A 129 -18.75 5.12 10.45
C ILE A 129 -18.68 4.48 9.07
N THR A 130 -19.70 4.70 8.25
CA THR A 130 -19.59 4.38 6.83
C THR A 130 -18.72 5.44 6.18
N VAL A 131 -17.44 5.13 5.93
CA VAL A 131 -16.57 5.99 5.13
C VAL A 131 -17.09 5.95 3.70
N ASN A 132 -17.90 6.93 3.33
CA ASN A 132 -18.20 7.20 1.94
C ASN A 132 -16.90 7.65 1.28
N ASN A 133 -16.37 6.82 0.39
CA ASN A 133 -15.17 7.13 -0.38
C ASN A 133 -15.43 8.35 -1.27
N ASP A 134 -14.94 9.51 -0.83
CA ASP A 134 -15.10 10.81 -1.50
C ASP A 134 -14.22 10.95 -2.77
N SER A 135 -13.48 9.89 -3.14
CA SER A 135 -12.69 9.82 -4.37
C SER A 135 -13.54 9.71 -5.64
N GLU A 136 -14.84 9.42 -5.56
CA GLU A 136 -15.74 9.42 -6.72
C GLU A 136 -16.28 10.82 -7.09
N GLN A 137 -16.17 11.83 -6.22
CA GLN A 137 -16.72 13.15 -6.51
C GLN A 137 -15.78 14.04 -7.34
N ARG A 138 -14.48 13.74 -7.36
CA ARG A 138 -13.50 14.51 -8.14
C ARG A 138 -13.52 14.19 -9.64
N GLY A 139 -14.03 13.02 -10.04
CA GLY A 139 -14.24 12.66 -11.44
C GLY A 139 -15.53 13.20 -12.07
N ARG A 140 -16.47 13.73 -11.26
CA ARG A 140 -17.79 14.20 -11.75
C ARG A 140 -17.84 15.69 -12.07
N PHE A 141 -16.89 16.50 -11.59
CA PHE A 141 -16.84 17.94 -11.85
C PHE A 141 -16.02 18.34 -13.08
N GLU A 142 -15.16 17.47 -13.63
CA GLU A 142 -14.40 17.77 -14.86
C GLU A 142 -15.16 17.46 -16.16
N GLY A 143 -16.40 16.94 -16.08
CA GLY A 143 -17.24 16.63 -17.25
C GLY A 143 -18.33 17.67 -17.59
N MET A 144 -18.39 18.80 -16.88
CA MET A 144 -19.51 19.75 -16.98
C MET A 144 -19.09 21.19 -17.33
N GLY A 145 -17.89 21.36 -17.89
CA GLY A 145 -17.40 22.59 -18.50
C GLY A 145 -17.09 22.36 -19.97
N ALA A 146 -18.13 22.16 -20.78
CA ALA A 146 -18.09 22.33 -22.23
C ALA A 146 -18.43 23.79 -22.58
#